data_AF-A0A7V1W187-F1
#
_entry.id   AF-A0A7V1W187-F1
#
_cell.length_a   1.000
_cell.length_b   1.000
_cell.length_c   1.000
_cell.angle_alpha   90.00
_cell.angle_beta   90.00
_cell.angle_gamma   90.00
#
_symmetry.space_group_name_H-M   'P 1'
#
loop_
_entity.id
_entity.type
_entity.pdbx_description
1 polymer ?
#
loop_
_entity_poly.entity_id
_entity_poly.type
_entity_poly.pdbx_seq_one_letter_code
_entity_poly.pdbx_strand_id
1 'polypeptide(L)'
;MRAARRSVIGGGAVVDRGRLLAIIAALRQAIPTNIRQARAIIERGEQAIAEAEAQAARIVAEAEREAAQRVSQAAVTRAAEERARQLELEAQERARRTLAAAQAEAERLLAEATARAHAQEEEADRYALAVLNGIEQRLQALLDAVRAAKAQFDDTTR
;
A
#
# COMPACT_ATOMS: atom_id res chain seq x y z
N MET A 1 50.14 -15.63 69.52
CA MET A 1 50.64 -16.78 70.33
C MET A 1 50.30 -16.57 71.81
N ARG A 2 49.40 -17.36 72.39
CA ARG A 2 49.43 -17.71 73.82
C ARG A 2 48.65 -19.01 74.04
N ALA A 3 49.31 -19.95 74.68
CA ALA A 3 49.04 -21.38 74.66
C ALA A 3 47.75 -21.79 75.40
N ALA A 4 46.96 -22.65 74.76
CA ALA A 4 45.94 -23.45 75.42
C ALA A 4 46.64 -24.51 76.29
N ARG A 5 46.45 -24.46 77.61
CA ARG A 5 46.92 -25.52 78.52
C ARG A 5 45.93 -26.68 78.46
N ARG A 6 46.36 -27.80 77.89
CA ARG A 6 45.70 -29.10 78.07
C ARG A 6 46.04 -29.63 79.46
N SER A 7 45.01 -29.95 80.24
CA SER A 7 45.14 -30.68 81.50
C SER A 7 45.32 -32.18 81.21
N VAL A 8 46.11 -32.86 82.04
CA VAL A 8 46.50 -34.28 81.88
C VAL A 8 45.65 -35.25 82.72
N ILE A 9 44.57 -34.81 83.36
CA ILE A 9 43.65 -35.73 84.07
C ILE A 9 42.21 -35.41 83.67
N GLY A 10 41.61 -36.31 82.88
CA GLY A 10 40.29 -36.17 82.28
C GLY A 10 40.33 -35.29 81.02
N GLY A 11 39.72 -35.74 79.92
CA GLY A 11 39.72 -35.06 78.61
C GLY A 11 39.00 -33.70 78.54
N GLY A 12 38.90 -32.98 79.65
CA GLY A 12 38.27 -31.67 79.76
C GLY A 12 39.26 -30.53 79.51
N ALA A 13 38.89 -29.61 78.62
CA ALA A 13 39.59 -28.34 78.46
C ALA A 13 39.28 -27.41 79.64
N VAL A 14 40.31 -26.84 80.29
CA VAL A 14 40.16 -25.83 81.34
C VAL A 14 39.93 -24.47 80.67
N VAL A 15 38.72 -23.92 80.82
CA VAL A 15 38.32 -22.63 80.24
C VAL A 15 38.25 -21.57 81.33
N ASP A 16 38.87 -20.41 81.09
CA ASP A 16 38.83 -19.27 82.00
C ASP A 16 37.41 -18.68 82.07
N ARG A 17 36.81 -18.74 83.26
CA ARG A 17 35.44 -18.27 83.52
C ARG A 17 35.27 -16.78 83.23
N GLY A 18 36.27 -15.96 83.52
CA GLY A 18 36.23 -14.52 83.26
C GLY A 18 36.23 -14.21 81.76
N ARG A 19 37.02 -14.95 80.99
CA ARG A 19 37.08 -14.86 79.52
C ARG A 19 35.80 -15.35 78.86
N LEU A 20 35.19 -16.42 79.38
CA LEU A 20 33.89 -16.92 78.91
C LEU A 20 32.78 -15.89 79.17
N LEU A 21 32.74 -15.30 80.36
CA LEU A 21 31.79 -14.24 80.71
C LEU A 21 31.97 -12.99 79.86
N ALA A 22 33.21 -12.60 79.55
CA ALA A 22 33.49 -11.49 78.64
C ALA A 22 32.96 -11.76 77.21
N ILE A 23 33.11 -12.99 76.71
CA ILE A 23 32.54 -13.39 75.41
C ILE A 23 31.01 -13.36 75.44
N ILE A 24 30.38 -13.89 76.50
CA ILE A 24 28.92 -13.84 76.66
C ILE A 24 28.42 -12.40 76.74
N ALA A 25 29.13 -11.51 77.45
CA ALA A 25 28.78 -10.09 77.53
C ALA A 25 28.91 -9.38 76.18
N ALA A 26 29.98 -9.68 75.41
CA ALA A 26 30.17 -9.17 74.06
C ALA A 26 29.08 -9.67 73.10
N LEU A 27 28.72 -10.95 73.16
CA LEU A 27 27.61 -11.54 72.38
C LEU A 27 26.27 -10.92 72.77
N ARG A 28 26.00 -10.70 74.07
CA ARG A 28 24.77 -10.05 74.56
C ARG A 28 24.62 -8.63 74.01
N GLN A 29 25.71 -7.90 73.79
CA GLN A 29 25.66 -6.57 73.17
C GLN A 29 25.60 -6.61 71.63
N ALA A 30 26.32 -7.53 70.98
CA ALA A 30 26.45 -7.58 69.52
C ALA A 30 25.25 -8.24 68.82
N ILE A 31 24.70 -9.33 69.37
CA ILE A 31 23.61 -10.11 68.76
C ILE A 31 22.37 -9.23 68.48
N PRO A 32 21.86 -8.42 69.42
CA PRO A 32 20.69 -7.58 69.16
C PRO A 32 20.91 -6.60 68.01
N THR A 33 22.11 -6.04 67.89
CA THR A 33 22.48 -5.10 66.82
C THR A 33 22.53 -5.81 65.47
N ASN A 34 23.16 -6.99 65.41
CA ASN A 34 23.23 -7.79 64.19
C ASN A 34 21.84 -8.27 63.72
N ILE A 35 20.94 -8.64 64.66
CA ILE A 35 19.56 -9.02 64.31
C ILE A 35 18.81 -7.82 63.72
N ARG A 36 18.93 -6.62 64.30
CA ARG A 36 18.31 -5.41 63.73
C ARG A 36 18.85 -5.09 62.34
N GLN A 37 20.15 -5.20 62.13
CA GLN A 37 20.78 -5.00 60.82
C GLN A 37 20.29 -6.03 59.80
N ALA A 38 20.22 -7.31 60.17
CA ALA A 38 19.72 -8.36 59.29
C ALA A 38 18.26 -8.11 58.88
N ARG A 39 17.40 -7.73 59.83
CA ARG A 39 15.99 -7.36 59.53
C ARG A 39 15.90 -6.18 58.57
N ALA A 40 16.69 -5.13 58.79
CA ALA A 40 16.70 -3.96 57.90
C ALA A 40 17.19 -4.31 56.47
N ILE A 41 18.11 -5.28 56.33
CA ILE A 41 18.53 -5.78 55.01
C ILE A 41 17.40 -6.54 54.33
N ILE A 42 16.67 -7.39 55.07
CA ILE A 42 15.53 -8.14 54.53
C ILE A 42 14.43 -7.18 54.08
N GLU A 43 14.04 -6.22 54.92
CA GLU A 43 13.00 -5.23 54.58
C GLU A 43 13.37 -4.42 53.32
N ARG A 44 14.64 -3.99 53.21
CA ARG A 44 15.12 -3.31 52.00
C ARG A 44 15.14 -4.22 50.77
N GLY A 45 15.46 -5.50 50.95
CA GLY A 45 15.42 -6.50 49.89
C GLY A 45 13.99 -6.72 49.39
N GLU A 46 13.03 -6.87 50.30
CA GLU A 46 11.60 -7.00 49.98
C GLU A 46 11.08 -5.76 49.24
N GLN A 47 11.45 -4.55 49.69
CA GLN A 47 11.12 -3.30 49.00
C GLN A 47 11.72 -3.26 47.58
N ALA A 48 12.99 -3.60 47.44
CA ALA A 48 13.66 -3.62 46.13
C ALA A 48 13.03 -4.64 45.17
N ILE A 49 12.63 -5.82 45.67
CA ILE A 49 11.92 -6.83 44.87
C ILE A 49 10.56 -6.30 44.43
N ALA A 50 9.77 -5.73 45.35
CA ALA A 50 8.46 -5.19 45.02
C ALA A 50 8.53 -4.04 43.99
N GLU A 51 9.54 -3.16 44.12
CA GLU A 51 9.81 -2.10 43.14
C GLU A 51 10.20 -2.67 41.77
N ALA A 52 11.08 -3.67 41.74
CA ALA A 52 11.51 -4.32 40.52
C ALA A 52 10.35 -5.06 39.83
N GLU A 53 9.49 -5.76 40.57
CA GLU A 53 8.29 -6.42 40.05
C GLU A 53 7.30 -5.41 39.49
N ALA A 54 7.05 -4.30 40.20
CA ALA A 54 6.18 -3.23 39.71
C ALA A 54 6.73 -2.59 38.44
N GLN A 55 8.04 -2.36 38.35
CA GLN A 55 8.69 -1.83 37.16
C GLN A 55 8.63 -2.82 35.99
N ALA A 56 8.90 -4.11 36.24
CA ALA A 56 8.79 -5.15 35.22
C ALA A 56 7.36 -5.23 34.66
N ALA A 57 6.35 -5.22 35.54
CA ALA A 57 4.94 -5.22 35.14
C ALA A 57 4.59 -4.00 34.26
N ARG A 58 5.11 -2.81 34.60
CA ARG A 58 4.92 -1.60 33.78
C ARG A 58 5.55 -1.73 32.40
N ILE A 59 6.80 -2.20 32.33
CA ILE A 59 7.53 -2.39 31.07
C ILE A 59 6.79 -3.38 30.16
N VAL A 60 6.33 -4.51 30.72
CA VAL A 60 5.57 -5.51 29.97
C VAL A 60 4.27 -4.91 29.44
N ALA A 61 3.51 -4.22 30.28
CA ALA A 61 2.25 -3.60 29.87
C ALA A 61 2.43 -2.53 28.79
N GLU A 62 3.51 -1.74 28.85
CA GLU A 62 3.85 -0.74 27.83
C GLU A 62 4.26 -1.41 26.51
N ALA A 63 5.12 -2.42 26.57
CA ALA A 63 5.54 -3.19 25.40
C ALA A 63 4.36 -3.89 24.70
N GLU A 64 3.42 -4.45 25.46
CA GLU A 64 2.19 -5.05 24.91
C GLU A 64 1.31 -4.02 24.21
N ARG A 65 1.15 -2.82 24.80
CA ARG A 65 0.39 -1.72 24.19
C ARG A 65 1.03 -1.25 22.90
N GLU A 66 2.35 -1.05 22.89
CA GLU A 66 3.07 -0.67 21.67
C GLU A 66 2.96 -1.74 20.59
N ALA A 67 3.13 -3.01 20.94
CA ALA A 67 3.00 -4.12 20.01
C ALA A 67 1.60 -4.15 19.39
N ALA A 68 0.55 -4.01 20.21
CA ALA A 68 -0.83 -3.95 19.73
C ALA A 68 -1.07 -2.76 18.77
N GLN A 69 -0.53 -1.58 19.10
CA GLN A 69 -0.62 -0.41 18.22
C GLN A 69 0.11 -0.63 16.90
N ARG A 70 1.33 -1.18 16.92
CA ARG A 70 2.10 -1.47 15.70
C ARG A 70 1.40 -2.50 14.80
N VAL A 71 0.83 -3.55 15.38
CA VAL A 71 0.06 -4.55 14.63
C VAL A 71 -1.18 -3.92 14.01
N SER A 72 -1.91 -3.10 14.76
CA SER A 72 -3.08 -2.38 14.26
C SER A 72 -2.71 -1.45 13.09
N GLN A 73 -1.67 -0.63 13.25
CA GLN A 73 -1.16 0.24 12.19
C GLN A 73 -0.73 -0.55 10.96
N ALA A 74 0.02 -1.65 11.15
CA ALA A 74 0.44 -2.50 10.05
C ALA A 74 -0.74 -3.15 9.31
N ALA A 75 -1.80 -3.54 10.04
CA ALA A 75 -3.02 -4.06 9.43
C ALA A 75 -3.73 -3.00 8.59
N VAL A 76 -3.85 -1.77 9.10
CA VAL A 76 -4.42 -0.64 8.35
C VAL A 76 -3.61 -0.34 7.09
N THR A 77 -2.27 -0.28 7.20
CA THR A 77 -1.40 -0.03 6.03
C THR A 77 -1.53 -1.13 4.99
N ARG A 78 -1.53 -2.41 5.39
CA ARG A 78 -1.73 -3.53 4.44
C ARG A 78 -3.08 -3.45 3.75
N ALA A 79 -4.16 -3.20 4.51
CA ALA A 79 -5.49 -3.06 3.93
C ALA A 79 -5.57 -1.88 2.93
N ALA A 80 -4.91 -0.76 3.25
CA ALA A 80 -4.81 0.38 2.35
C ALA A 80 -4.03 0.05 1.07
N GLU A 81 -2.90 -0.65 1.17
CA GLU A 81 -2.11 -1.09 0.02
C GLU A 81 -2.88 -2.07 -0.87
N GLU A 82 -3.58 -3.04 -0.29
CA GLU A 82 -4.44 -3.97 -1.04
C GLU A 82 -5.55 -3.23 -1.77
N ARG A 83 -6.20 -2.27 -1.10
CA ARG A 83 -7.25 -1.45 -1.70
C ARG A 83 -6.72 -0.56 -2.83
N ALA A 84 -5.54 0.01 -2.65
CA ALA A 84 -4.86 0.81 -3.69
C ALA A 84 -4.56 -0.04 -4.93
N ARG A 85 -3.98 -1.24 -4.74
CA ARG A 85 -3.70 -2.18 -5.85
C ARG A 85 -4.97 -2.58 -6.60
N GLN A 86 -6.06 -2.86 -5.88
CA GLN A 86 -7.36 -3.14 -6.52
C GLN A 86 -7.84 -1.96 -7.36
N LEU A 87 -7.78 -0.74 -6.82
CA LEU A 87 -8.21 0.47 -7.51
C LEU A 87 -7.36 0.76 -8.76
N GLU A 88 -6.05 0.54 -8.68
CA GLU A 88 -5.14 0.66 -9.84
C GLU A 88 -5.50 -0.34 -10.94
N LEU A 89 -5.71 -1.62 -10.60
CA LEU A 89 -6.12 -2.64 -11.56
C LEU A 89 -7.45 -2.29 -12.23
N GLU A 90 -8.45 -1.89 -11.44
CA GLU A 90 -9.73 -1.46 -11.97
C GLU A 90 -9.61 -0.21 -12.87
N ALA A 91 -8.78 0.75 -12.49
CA ALA A 91 -8.55 1.96 -13.28
C ALA A 91 -7.87 1.63 -14.61
N GLN A 92 -6.89 0.73 -14.61
CA GLN A 92 -6.22 0.26 -15.82
C GLN A 92 -7.20 -0.48 -16.74
N GLU A 93 -8.05 -1.35 -16.20
CA GLU A 93 -9.06 -2.06 -16.99
C GLU A 93 -10.11 -1.12 -17.55
N ARG A 94 -10.59 -0.14 -16.76
CA ARG A 94 -11.49 0.91 -17.26
C ARG A 94 -10.84 1.72 -18.38
N ALA A 95 -9.59 2.15 -18.20
CA ALA A 95 -8.86 2.91 -19.21
C ALA A 95 -8.70 2.10 -20.51
N ARG A 96 -8.32 0.82 -20.43
CA ARG A 96 -8.22 -0.08 -21.59
C ARG A 96 -9.55 -0.19 -22.34
N ARG A 97 -10.66 -0.39 -21.61
CA ARG A 97 -12.00 -0.49 -22.21
C ARG A 97 -12.41 0.80 -22.91
N THR A 98 -12.18 1.95 -22.26
CA THR A 98 -12.51 3.25 -22.86
C THR A 98 -11.68 3.52 -24.11
N LEU A 99 -10.37 3.21 -24.09
CA LEU A 99 -9.51 3.36 -25.27
C LEU A 99 -9.95 2.45 -26.42
N ALA A 100 -10.22 1.18 -26.14
CA ALA A 100 -10.70 0.24 -27.16
C ALA A 100 -12.05 0.68 -27.76
N ALA A 101 -12.97 1.17 -26.94
CA ALA A 101 -14.26 1.69 -27.41
C ALA A 101 -14.07 2.93 -28.29
N ALA A 102 -13.24 3.88 -27.86
CA ALA A 102 -12.94 5.09 -28.63
C ALA A 102 -12.25 4.77 -29.97
N GLN A 103 -11.34 3.80 -29.99
CA GLN A 103 -10.68 3.34 -31.23
C GLN A 103 -11.70 2.71 -32.19
N ALA A 104 -12.54 1.80 -31.70
CA ALA A 104 -13.58 1.17 -32.52
C ALA A 104 -14.58 2.20 -33.08
N GLU A 105 -14.94 3.21 -32.28
CA GLU A 105 -15.81 4.30 -32.74
C GLU A 105 -15.13 5.17 -33.79
N ALA A 106 -13.85 5.53 -33.60
CA ALA A 106 -13.08 6.29 -34.57
C ALA A 106 -12.94 5.53 -35.90
N GLU A 107 -12.64 4.24 -35.86
CA GLU A 107 -12.57 3.37 -37.05
C GLU A 107 -13.91 3.32 -37.77
N ARG A 108 -15.02 3.15 -37.03
CA ARG A 108 -16.36 3.17 -37.62
C ARG A 108 -16.67 4.50 -38.29
N LEU A 109 -16.39 5.63 -37.63
CA LEU A 109 -16.63 6.96 -38.20
C LEU A 109 -15.79 7.21 -39.46
N LEU A 110 -14.53 6.76 -39.47
CA LEU A 110 -13.67 6.84 -40.66
C LEU A 110 -14.21 5.97 -41.80
N ALA A 111 -14.63 4.74 -41.52
CA ALA A 111 -15.23 3.86 -42.52
C ALA A 111 -16.52 4.45 -43.10
N GLU A 112 -17.39 5.03 -42.25
CA GLU A 112 -18.61 5.70 -42.70
C GLU A 112 -18.31 6.96 -43.54
N ALA A 113 -17.34 7.77 -43.11
CA ALA A 113 -16.95 8.99 -43.82
C ALA A 113 -16.37 8.68 -45.21
N THR A 114 -15.49 7.67 -45.30
CA THR A 114 -14.89 7.23 -46.56
C THR A 114 -15.93 6.64 -47.51
N ALA A 115 -16.85 5.81 -47.01
CA ALA A 115 -17.95 5.27 -47.81
C ALA A 115 -18.86 6.39 -48.37
N ARG A 116 -19.18 7.39 -47.55
CA ARG A 116 -19.97 8.56 -48.00
C ARG A 116 -19.25 9.39 -49.05
N ALA A 117 -17.94 9.63 -48.86
CA ALA A 117 -17.13 10.37 -49.82
C ALA A 117 -17.15 9.67 -51.18
N HIS A 118 -16.91 8.35 -51.22
CA HIS A 118 -16.95 7.58 -52.46
C HIS A 118 -18.34 7.58 -53.11
N ALA A 119 -19.41 7.39 -52.34
CA ALA A 119 -20.76 7.46 -52.88
C ALA A 119 -21.07 8.84 -53.50
N GLN A 120 -20.60 9.92 -52.86
CA GLN A 120 -20.77 11.28 -53.36
C GLN A 120 -19.96 11.53 -54.64
N GLU A 121 -18.73 11.01 -54.72
CA GLU A 121 -17.91 11.07 -55.95
C GLU A 121 -18.61 10.36 -57.11
N GLU A 122 -19.07 9.12 -56.90
CA GLU A 122 -19.79 8.35 -57.93
C GLU A 122 -21.08 9.03 -58.38
N GLU A 123 -21.82 9.64 -57.45
CA GLU A 123 -23.04 10.38 -57.77
C GLU A 123 -22.73 11.65 -58.57
N ALA A 124 -21.69 12.40 -58.19
CA ALA A 124 -21.25 13.59 -58.90
C ALA A 124 -20.79 13.26 -60.33
N ASP A 125 -20.02 12.19 -60.51
CA ASP A 125 -19.57 11.72 -61.83
C ASP A 125 -20.76 11.32 -62.71
N ARG A 126 -21.71 10.57 -62.14
CA ARG A 126 -22.93 10.17 -62.85
C ARG A 126 -23.76 11.38 -63.26
N TYR A 127 -23.89 12.37 -62.37
CA TYR A 127 -24.59 13.61 -62.66
C TYR A 127 -23.88 14.41 -63.76
N ALA A 128 -22.56 14.55 -63.71
CA ALA A 128 -21.78 15.23 -64.73
C ALA A 128 -21.96 14.59 -66.11
N LEU A 129 -21.88 13.26 -66.20
CA LEU A 129 -22.13 12.52 -67.44
C LEU A 129 -23.56 12.72 -67.96
N ALA A 130 -24.56 12.70 -67.07
CA ALA A 130 -25.95 12.94 -67.47
C ALA A 130 -26.15 14.35 -68.04
N VAL A 131 -25.52 15.37 -67.43
CA VAL A 131 -25.55 16.74 -67.94
C VAL A 131 -24.86 16.85 -69.30
N LEU A 132 -23.68 16.25 -69.45
CA LEU A 132 -22.94 16.24 -70.72
C LEU A 132 -23.74 15.57 -71.85
N ASN A 133 -24.32 14.40 -71.60
CA ASN A 133 -25.17 13.71 -72.56
C ASN A 133 -26.42 14.55 -72.92
N GLY A 134 -27.00 15.26 -71.95
CA GLY A 134 -28.11 16.17 -72.19
C GLY A 134 -27.72 17.36 -73.09
N ILE A 135 -26.51 17.90 -72.93
CA ILE A 135 -25.96 18.96 -73.80
C ILE A 135 -25.72 18.41 -75.21
N GLU A 136 -25.11 17.23 -75.34
CA GLU A 136 -24.87 16.56 -76.62
C GLU A 136 -26.17 16.36 -77.41
N GLN A 137 -27.21 15.81 -76.77
CA GLN A 137 -28.52 15.61 -77.41
C GLN A 137 -29.15 16.91 -77.89
N ARG A 138 -29.03 18.00 -77.11
CA ARG A 138 -29.54 19.33 -77.51
C ARG A 138 -28.78 19.90 -78.70
N LEU A 139 -27.45 19.79 -78.70
CA LEU A 139 -26.63 20.23 -79.82
C LEU A 139 -26.94 19.42 -81.10
N GLN A 140 -27.12 18.11 -80.98
CA GLN A 140 -27.50 17.24 -82.09
C GLN A 140 -28.87 17.64 -82.68
N ALA A 141 -29.87 17.88 -81.83
CA ALA A 141 -31.19 18.35 -82.28
C ALA A 141 -31.12 19.70 -83.02
N LEU A 142 -30.28 20.64 -82.54
CA LEU A 142 -30.06 21.92 -83.22
C LEU A 142 -29.36 21.73 -84.58
N LEU A 143 -28.34 20.86 -84.65
CA LEU A 143 -27.65 20.54 -85.90
C LEU A 143 -28.61 19.93 -86.93
N ASP A 144 -29.47 19.01 -86.52
CA ASP A 144 -30.45 18.37 -87.40
C ASP A 144 -31.51 19.36 -87.88
N ALA A 145 -31.95 20.29 -87.02
CA ALA A 145 -32.84 21.40 -87.42
C ALA A 145 -32.18 22.33 -88.45
N VAL A 146 -30.90 22.68 -88.28
CA VAL A 146 -30.14 23.51 -89.24
C VAL A 146 -29.97 22.77 -90.57
N ARG A 147 -29.66 21.46 -90.55
CA ARG A 147 -29.57 20.64 -91.76
C ARG A 147 -30.89 20.57 -92.52
N ALA A 148 -31.99 20.35 -91.81
CA ALA A 148 -33.34 20.34 -92.39
C ALA A 148 -33.69 21.69 -93.02
N ALA A 149 -33.43 22.80 -92.32
CA ALA A 149 -33.64 24.14 -92.84
C ALA A 149 -32.81 24.40 -94.11
N LYS A 150 -31.52 24.02 -94.11
CA LYS A 150 -30.65 24.15 -95.28
C LYS A 150 -31.17 23.34 -96.49
N ALA A 151 -31.57 22.08 -96.28
CA ALA A 151 -32.11 21.24 -97.34
C ALA A 151 -33.36 21.86 -98.00
N GLN A 152 -34.25 22.47 -97.19
CA GLN A 152 -35.44 23.15 -97.69
C GLN A 152 -35.11 24.38 -98.56
N PHE A 153 -34.06 25.14 -98.21
CA PHE A 153 -33.58 26.25 -99.04
C PHE A 153 -32.93 25.79 -100.35
N ASP A 154 -32.12 24.73 -100.32
CA ASP A 154 -31.47 24.18 -101.51
C ASP A 154 -32.50 23.61 -102.52
N ASP A 155 -33.61 23.02 -102.03
CA ASP A 155 -34.69 22.48 -102.88
C ASP A 155 -35.60 23.58 -103.47
N THR A 156 -35.66 24.75 -102.83
CA THR A 156 -36.41 25.93 -103.32
C THR A 156 -35.63 26.72 -104.40
N THR A 157 -34.33 26.47 -104.56
CA THR A 157 -33.43 27.22 -105.45
C THR A 157 -33.11 26.46 -106.77
N ARG A 158 -33.73 25.29 -107.01
CA ARG A 158 -33.71 24.56 -108.29
C ARG A 158 -35.03 24.70 -109.02
#